data_AF-X1IIY5-F1
#
_entry.id   AF-X1IIY5-F1
#
_cell.length_a   1.000
_cell.length_b   1.000
_cell.length_c   1.000
_cell.angle_alpha   90.00
_cell.angle_beta   90.00
_cell.angle_gamma   90.00
#
_symmetry.space_group_name_H-M   'P 1'
#
loop_
_entity.id
_entity.type
_entity.pdbx_description
1 polymer ?
#
loop_
_entity_poly.entity_id
_entity_poly.type
_entity_poly.pdbx_seq_one_letter_code
_entity_poly.pdbx_strand_id
1 'polypeptide(L)' 'KCKNCGEVFDFLKLKKSEKAKCKKCGSTNLEKQFAAFGVRMNDSSSTSGSSCPTGTCPL' A
#
# COMPACT_ATOMS: atom_id res chain seq x y z
N LYS A 1 7.93 8.04 1.74
CA LYS A 1 8.68 9.17 1.14
C LYS A 1 9.30 10.02 2.25
N CYS A 2 10.56 10.43 2.15
CA CYS A 2 11.16 11.39 3.08
C CYS A 2 10.82 12.83 2.68
N LYS A 3 10.33 13.64 3.63
CA LYS A 3 9.98 15.04 3.37
C LYS A 3 11.21 15.96 3.21
N ASN A 4 12.36 15.56 3.74
CA ASN A 4 13.57 16.39 3.72
C ASN A 4 14.39 16.22 2.44
N CYS A 5 14.57 14.98 1.95
CA CYS A 5 15.40 14.70 0.78
C CYS A 5 14.65 14.11 -0.42
N GLY A 6 13.34 13.91 -0.30
CA GLY A 6 12.48 13.40 -1.38
C GLY A 6 12.55 11.89 -1.61
N GLU A 7 13.49 11.17 -0.97
CA GLU A 7 13.71 9.74 -1.19
C GLU A 7 12.43 8.91 -0.95
N VAL A 8 12.08 8.07 -1.91
CA VAL A 8 10.97 7.10 -1.81
C VAL A 8 11.57 5.72 -1.58
N PHE A 9 11.12 5.05 -0.53
CA PHE A 9 11.62 3.74 -0.14
C PHE A 9 10.54 2.99 0.64
N ASP A 10 10.64 1.66 0.60
CA ASP A 10 9.79 0.76 1.36
C ASP A 10 10.46 0.36 2.67
N PHE A 11 9.63 0.21 3.71
CA PHE A 11 10.07 -0.19 5.04
C PHE A 11 8.99 -1.04 5.70
N LEU A 12 9.32 -2.32 5.94
CA LEU A 12 8.47 -3.24 6.69
C LEU A 12 8.79 -3.12 8.19
N LYS A 13 7.76 -2.99 9.02
CA LYS A 13 7.88 -3.02 10.48
C LYS A 13 7.46 -4.38 11.00
N LEU A 14 8.33 -5.05 11.75
CA LEU A 14 8.00 -6.31 12.42
C LEU A 14 7.39 -6.06 13.80
N LYS A 15 7.82 -4.96 14.47
CA LYS A 15 7.31 -4.56 15.79
C LYS A 15 6.74 -3.16 15.74
N LYS A 16 5.69 -2.90 16.54
CA LYS A 16 5.06 -1.57 16.64
C LYS A 16 6.03 -0.47 17.11
N SER A 17 7.04 -0.83 17.91
CA SER A 17 8.07 0.08 18.43
C SER A 17 9.14 0.48 17.42
N GLU A 18 9.23 -0.19 16.27
CA GLU A 18 10.23 0.13 15.25
C GLU A 18 9.96 1.49 14.60
N LYS A 19 10.96 2.37 14.65
CA LYS A 19 10.91 3.69 14.02
C LYS A 19 11.58 3.62 12.66
N ALA A 20 10.87 4.06 11.63
CA ALA A 20 11.41 4.19 10.29
C ALA A 20 12.32 5.43 10.21
N LYS A 21 13.46 5.31 9.52
CA LYS A 21 14.36 6.42 9.19
C LYS A 21 14.67 6.39 7.70
N CYS A 22 14.90 7.56 7.11
CA CYS A 22 15.36 7.65 5.72
C CYS A 22 16.77 7.07 5.58
N LYS A 23 16.96 6.11 4.67
CA LYS A 23 18.28 5.50 4.41
C LYS A 23 19.31 6.48 3.81
N LYS A 24 18.85 7.55 3.16
CA LYS A 24 19.70 8.53 2.47
C LYS A 24 20.19 9.66 3.38
N CYS A 25 19.32 10.19 4.23
CA CYS A 25 19.64 11.37 5.06
C CYS A 25 19.44 11.16 6.58
N GLY A 26 19.02 9.96 7.01
CA GLY A 26 18.79 9.65 8.42
C GLY A 26 17.54 10.29 9.05
N SER A 27 16.85 11.19 8.34
CA SER A 27 15.66 11.89 8.85
C SER A 27 14.52 10.93 9.22
N THR A 28 13.81 11.25 10.30
CA THR A 28 12.57 10.59 10.73
C THR A 28 11.32 11.25 10.16
N ASN A 29 11.47 12.35 9.41
CA ASN A 29 10.36 13.07 8.78
C ASN A 29 9.92 12.33 7.51
N LEU A 30 9.09 11.30 7.71
CA LEU A 30 8.62 10.39 6.68
C LEU A 30 7.11 10.51 6.50
N GLU A 31 6.68 10.46 5.26
CA GLU A 31 5.29 10.40 4.84
C GLU A 31 4.96 8.99 4.33
N LYS A 32 3.88 8.41 4.86
CA LYS A 32 3.32 7.15 4.35
C LYS A 32 2.71 7.40 2.98
N GLN A 33 3.00 6.53 2.02
CA GLN A 33 2.38 6.57 0.71
C GLN A 33 1.30 5.48 0.69
N PHE A 34 0.07 5.87 0.42
CA PHE A 34 -1.02 4.93 0.15
C PHE A 34 -1.04 4.68 -1.35
N ALA A 35 -0.93 3.42 -1.77
CA ALA A 35 -1.17 3.06 -3.16
C ALA A 35 -2.66 3.23 -3.44
N ALA A 36 -3.02 3.99 -4.48
CA ALA A 36 -4.38 4.07 -4.95
C ALA A 36 -4.72 2.77 -5.69
N PHE A 37 -5.37 1.82 -5.01
CA PHE A 37 -5.98 0.68 -5.69
C PHE A 37 -7.31 1.16 -6.30
N GLY A 38 -7.31 1.47 -7.60
CA GLY A 38 -8.50 1.84 -8.34
C GLY A 38 -9.15 0.62 -8.97
N VAL A 39 -10.13 0.00 -8.31
CA VAL A 39 -11.03 -0.95 -8.99
C VAL A 39 -11.96 -0.15 -9.88
N ARG A 40 -11.72 -0.17 -11.20
CA ARG A 40 -12.65 0.41 -12.18
C ARG A 40 -13.88 -0.50 -12.27
N MET A 41 -14.96 -0.13 -11.58
CA MET A 41 -16.28 -0.68 -11.87
C MET A 41 -16.71 -0.05 -13.20
N ASN A 42 -16.56 -0.81 -14.28
CA ASN A 42 -17.10 -0.41 -15.59
C ASN A 42 -18.62 -0.50 -15.50
N ASP A 43 -19.29 0.66 -15.49
CA ASP A 43 -20.75 0.75 -15.56
C ASP A 43 -21.18 0.17 -16.92
N SER A 44 -21.78 -1.02 -16.88
CA SER A 44 -22.40 -1.61 -18.06
C SER A 44 -23.67 -2.31 -17.62
N SER A 45 -24.77 -1.78 -18.15
CA SER A 45 -26.12 -2.30 -17.98
C SER A 45 -26.15 -3.83 -18.10
N SER A 46 -26.69 -4.47 -17.06
CA SER A 46 -27.45 -5.73 -17.10
C SER A 46 -26.94 -6.84 -18.03
N THR A 47 -26.24 -7.83 -17.50
CA THR A 47 -26.72 -9.23 -17.29
C THR A 47 -25.55 -10.18 -16.96
N SER A 48 -25.87 -11.16 -16.10
CA SER A 48 -25.09 -12.38 -15.78
C SER A 48 -23.85 -12.21 -14.91
N GLY A 49 -24.03 -12.54 -13.63
CA GLY A 49 -22.99 -12.53 -12.60
C GLY A 49 -21.77 -13.39 -12.95
N SER A 50 -20.61 -12.85 -12.65
CA SER A 50 -19.37 -13.61 -12.46
C SER A 50 -18.74 -13.09 -11.18
N SER A 51 -19.11 -13.73 -10.07
CA SER A 51 -18.51 -13.48 -8.75
C SER A 51 -17.02 -13.80 -8.84
N CYS A 52 -16.16 -12.84 -8.45
CA CYS A 52 -14.75 -13.13 -8.25
C CYS A 52 -14.61 -14.21 -7.18
N PRO A 53 -13.85 -15.30 -7.40
CA PRO A 53 -13.65 -16.31 -6.37
C PRO A 53 -12.84 -15.69 -5.24
N THR A 54 -13.49 -15.44 -4.11
CA THR A 54 -12.83 -15.19 -2.84
C THR A 54 -12.14 -16.50 -2.44
N GLY A 55 -10.90 -16.68 -2.88
CA GLY A 55 -10.11 -17.88 -2.58
C GLY A 55 -9.89 -18.01 -1.07
N THR A 56 -10.54 -18.98 -0.44
CA THR A 56 -10.25 -19.41 0.92
C THR A 56 -8.94 -20.19 0.93
N CYS A 57 -8.00 -19.85 1.83
CA CYS A 57 -6.81 -20.65 2.08
C CYS A 57 -7.22 -22.00 2.71
N PRO A 58 -6.88 -23.15 2.11
CA PRO A 58 -7.13 -24.45 2.76
C PRO A 58 -6.22 -24.61 3.99
N LEU A 59 -6.78 -25.24 5.04
CA LEU A 59 -6.07 -25.67 6.26
C LEU A 59 -5.13 -26.84 5.98
#